data_AF-A0AAP5KNU7-F1
#
_entry.id   AF-A0AAP5KNU7-F1
#
_cell.length_a   1.000
_cell.length_b   1.000
_cell.length_c   1.000
_cell.angle_alpha   90.00
_cell.angle_beta   90.00
_cell.angle_gamma   90.00
#
_symmetry.space_group_name_H-M   'P 1'
#
loop_
_entity.id
_entity.type
_entity.pdbx_description
1 polymer ?
#
loop_
_entity_poly.entity_id
_entity_poly.type
_entity_poly.pdbx_seq_one_letter_code
_entity_poly.pdbx_strand_id
1 'polypeptide(L)'
;MEYSEKTIEMAQLIAENCTSCKRCMKDCLFLQRYCQDPQKLFQQFLKEDLEPIVPYSCMLCGRCSVVCPLQLKLDEAFLAMRRDLIKEGLPLKELKSVVLHQKLSTSKLFTAVNRGEKK
;
A
#
# COMPACT_ATOMS: atom_id res chain seq x y z
N MET A 1 15.93 2.12 -1.90
CA MET A 1 15.41 1.31 -0.78
C MET A 1 15.55 -0.14 -1.20
N GLU A 2 15.80 -1.07 -0.28
CA GLU A 2 15.91 -2.49 -0.65
C GLU A 2 14.50 -3.11 -0.66
N TYR A 3 13.94 -3.31 -1.85
CA TYR A 3 12.67 -3.99 -2.04
C TYR A 3 12.89 -5.51 -2.16
N SER A 4 11.93 -6.29 -1.65
CA SER A 4 11.98 -7.75 -1.77
C SER A 4 11.84 -8.21 -3.22
N GLU A 5 12.40 -9.38 -3.55
CA GLU A 5 12.27 -10.02 -4.86
C GLU A 5 10.81 -10.09 -5.30
N LYS A 6 9.91 -10.51 -4.39
CA LYS A 6 8.46 -10.51 -4.63
C LYS A 6 7.91 -9.15 -5.10
N THR A 7 8.33 -8.05 -4.46
CA THR A 7 7.87 -6.71 -4.85
C THR A 7 8.34 -6.35 -6.26
N ILE A 8 9.60 -6.68 -6.58
CA ILE A 8 10.18 -6.43 -7.90
C ILE A 8 9.48 -7.26 -8.99
N GLU A 9 9.26 -8.55 -8.76
CA GLU A 9 8.56 -9.45 -9.69
C GLU A 9 7.14 -8.96 -10.00
N MET A 10 6.38 -8.57 -8.97
CA MET A 10 5.02 -8.03 -9.17
C MET A 10 5.06 -6.73 -9.97
N ALA A 11 6.04 -5.87 -9.72
CA ALA A 11 6.21 -4.63 -10.45
C ALA A 11 6.56 -4.85 -11.92
N GLN A 12 7.49 -5.77 -12.21
CA GLN A 12 7.86 -6.16 -13.58
C GLN A 12 6.65 -6.73 -14.33
N LEU A 13 5.92 -7.66 -13.71
CA LEU A 13 4.71 -8.24 -14.29
C LEU A 13 3.71 -7.14 -14.69
N ILE A 14 3.48 -6.14 -13.84
CA ILE A 14 2.56 -5.04 -14.14
C ILE A 14 3.13 -4.12 -15.22
N ALA A 15 4.40 -3.74 -15.13
CA ALA A 15 5.06 -2.83 -16.07
C ALA A 15 5.10 -3.38 -17.51
N GLU A 16 5.27 -4.69 -17.66
CA GLU A 16 5.37 -5.38 -18.95
C GLU A 16 4.00 -5.68 -19.56
N ASN A 17 3.02 -6.07 -18.73
CA ASN A 17 1.75 -6.58 -19.23
C ASN A 17 0.61 -5.56 -19.22
N CYS A 18 0.71 -4.48 -18.43
CA CYS A 18 -0.37 -3.47 -18.37
C CYS A 18 -0.54 -2.79 -19.73
N THR A 19 -1.74 -2.89 -20.31
CA THR A 19 -2.07 -2.28 -21.61
C THR A 19 -2.45 -0.80 -21.54
N SER A 20 -2.27 -0.16 -20.38
CA SER A 20 -2.65 1.24 -20.16
C SER A 20 -4.11 1.57 -20.51
N CYS A 21 -5.03 0.60 -20.34
CA CYS A 21 -6.46 0.75 -20.64
C CYS A 21 -7.24 1.64 -19.64
N LYS A 22 -6.64 1.98 -18.50
CA LYS A 22 -7.17 2.86 -17.44
C LYS A 22 -8.50 2.46 -16.79
N ARG A 23 -9.01 1.25 -17.02
CA ARG A 23 -10.26 0.75 -16.37
C ARG A 23 -10.20 0.81 -14.84
N CYS A 24 -9.06 0.43 -14.26
CA CYS A 24 -8.83 0.48 -12.81
C CYS A 24 -8.82 1.91 -12.24
N MET A 25 -8.57 2.93 -13.07
CA MET A 25 -8.49 4.32 -12.63
C MET A 25 -9.84 5.01 -12.53
N LYS A 26 -10.87 4.53 -13.25
CA LYS A 26 -12.19 5.21 -13.35
C LYS A 26 -12.79 5.59 -12.00
N ASP A 27 -12.68 4.71 -11.01
CA ASP A 27 -13.24 4.90 -9.67
C ASP A 27 -12.16 4.73 -8.57
N CYS A 28 -10.91 5.10 -8.89
CA CYS A 28 -9.79 5.03 -7.95
C CYS A 28 -9.12 6.40 -7.83
N LEU A 29 -9.52 7.19 -6.83
CA LEU A 29 -8.95 8.52 -6.56
C LEU A 29 -7.44 8.48 -6.35
N PHE A 30 -6.93 7.40 -5.75
CA PHE A 30 -5.50 7.16 -5.60
C PHE A 30 -4.79 7.11 -6.96
N LEU A 31 -5.20 6.22 -7.86
CA LEU A 31 -4.55 6.10 -9.18
C LEU A 31 -4.71 7.39 -9.99
N GLN A 32 -5.87 8.05 -9.92
CA GLN A 32 -6.09 9.33 -10.61
C GLN A 32 -5.16 10.44 -10.12
N ARG A 33 -4.80 10.43 -8.83
CA ARG A 33 -3.95 11.47 -8.22
C ARG A 33 -2.46 11.23 -8.44
N TYR A 34 -2.02 9.97 -8.38
CA TYR A 34 -0.60 9.63 -8.29
C TYR A 34 0.01 9.05 -9.57
N CYS A 35 -0.76 8.73 -10.61
CA CYS A 35 -0.19 8.32 -11.89
C CYS A 35 -1.03 8.69 -13.11
N GLN A 36 -0.36 8.76 -14.27
CA GLN A 36 -1.03 8.91 -15.57
C GLN A 36 -1.73 7.60 -16.01
N ASP A 37 -1.05 6.47 -15.73
CA ASP A 37 -1.55 5.12 -15.85
C ASP A 37 -0.68 4.17 -14.98
N PRO A 38 -1.17 2.96 -14.66
CA PRO A 38 -0.41 2.01 -13.87
C PRO A 38 0.89 1.54 -14.55
N GLN A 39 0.90 1.36 -15.87
CA GLN A 39 2.08 0.85 -16.56
C GLN A 39 3.29 1.77 -16.32
N LYS A 40 3.10 3.07 -16.55
CA LYS A 40 4.13 4.08 -16.35
C LYS A 40 4.56 4.21 -14.89
N LEU A 41 3.62 4.11 -13.96
CA LEU A 41 3.94 4.16 -12.53
C LEU A 41 4.87 3.01 -12.12
N PHE A 42 4.57 1.79 -12.55
CA PHE A 42 5.41 0.63 -12.23
C PHE A 42 6.72 0.62 -13.04
N GLN A 43 6.74 1.15 -14.27
CA GLN A 43 8.00 1.39 -15.01
C GLN A 43 8.89 2.44 -14.34
N GLN A 44 8.29 3.49 -13.76
CA GLN A 44 9.02 4.49 -12.99
C GLN A 44 9.60 3.85 -11.73
N PHE A 45 8.78 3.11 -10.98
CA PHE A 45 9.22 2.37 -9.79
C PHE A 45 10.44 1.46 -10.04
N LEU A 46 10.49 0.80 -11.20
CA LEU A 46 11.62 -0.08 -11.56
C LEU A 46 12.90 0.67 -11.90
N LYS A 47 12.83 1.97 -12.17
CA LYS A 47 13.99 2.84 -12.44
C LYS A 47 14.43 3.61 -11.21
N GLU A 48 13.47 4.08 -10.44
CA GLU A 48 13.67 4.90 -9.25
C GLU A 48 12.59 4.59 -8.22
N ASP A 49 12.93 4.73 -6.95
CA ASP A 49 12.00 4.51 -5.86
C ASP A 49 10.79 5.47 -5.93
N LEU A 50 9.61 4.98 -5.55
CA LEU A 50 8.45 5.84 -5.34
C LEU A 50 8.51 6.51 -3.96
N GLU A 51 8.03 7.75 -3.87
CA GLU A 51 7.79 8.38 -2.58
C GLU A 51 6.86 7.50 -1.73
N PRO A 52 7.16 7.24 -0.44
CA PRO A 52 6.38 6.34 0.39
C PRO A 52 4.87 6.65 0.46
N ILE A 53 4.50 7.92 0.32
CA ILE A 53 3.09 8.32 0.30
C ILE A 53 2.31 7.66 -0.83
N VAL A 54 2.95 7.33 -1.96
CA VAL A 54 2.32 6.72 -3.13
C VAL A 54 1.78 5.32 -2.79
N PRO A 55 2.60 4.31 -2.44
CA PRO A 55 2.08 2.99 -2.11
C PRO A 55 1.15 3.02 -0.91
N TYR A 56 1.32 3.93 0.06
CA TYR A 56 0.44 4.10 1.22
C TYR A 56 -0.92 4.77 0.92
N SER A 57 -1.06 5.46 -0.21
CA SER A 57 -2.32 6.09 -0.61
C SER A 57 -3.34 5.11 -1.22
N CYS A 58 -2.91 3.90 -1.60
CA CYS A 58 -3.83 2.85 -2.02
C CYS A 58 -4.78 2.43 -0.86
N MET A 59 -6.05 2.13 -1.11
CA MET A 59 -6.95 1.66 -0.05
C MET A 59 -6.99 0.13 0.07
N LEU A 60 -6.20 -0.59 -0.75
CA LEU A 60 -6.19 -2.06 -0.82
C LEU A 60 -7.59 -2.66 -1.01
N CYS A 61 -8.46 -1.98 -1.76
CA CYS A 61 -9.85 -2.38 -1.93
C CYS A 61 -10.08 -3.48 -2.98
N GLY A 62 -9.03 -3.90 -3.71
CA GLY A 62 -9.11 -4.98 -4.72
C GLY A 62 -9.86 -4.65 -6.01
N ARG A 63 -10.51 -3.48 -6.13
CA ARG A 63 -11.29 -3.15 -7.33
C ARG A 63 -10.48 -3.17 -8.63
N CYS A 64 -9.23 -2.70 -8.58
CA CYS A 64 -8.32 -2.71 -9.73
C CYS A 64 -8.14 -4.12 -10.32
N SER A 65 -8.02 -5.13 -9.46
CA SER A 65 -7.89 -6.53 -9.83
C SER A 65 -9.15 -7.11 -10.47
N VAL A 66 -10.34 -6.65 -10.05
CA VAL A 66 -11.64 -7.10 -10.59
C VAL A 66 -11.89 -6.53 -12.00
N VAL A 67 -11.57 -5.26 -12.22
CA VAL A 67 -11.87 -4.58 -13.50
C VAL A 67 -10.76 -4.70 -14.55
N CYS A 68 -9.58 -5.20 -14.15
CA CYS A 68 -8.46 -5.41 -15.06
C CYS A 68 -8.73 -6.61 -15.97
N PRO A 69 -8.71 -6.45 -17.31
CA PRO A 69 -8.94 -7.58 -18.22
C PRO A 69 -7.83 -8.64 -18.15
N LEU A 70 -6.64 -8.25 -17.67
CA LEU A 70 -5.50 -9.14 -17.47
C LEU A 70 -5.32 -9.58 -16.01
N GLN A 71 -6.28 -9.22 -15.13
CA GLN A 71 -6.27 -9.58 -13.71
C GLN A 71 -4.99 -9.19 -12.93
N LEU A 72 -4.28 -8.15 -13.41
CA LEU A 72 -3.10 -7.60 -12.73
C LEU A 72 -3.44 -7.11 -11.32
N LYS A 73 -2.66 -7.55 -10.33
CA LYS A 73 -2.91 -7.36 -8.89
C LYS A 73 -2.21 -6.12 -8.33
N LEU A 74 -2.68 -4.94 -8.72
CA LEU A 74 -2.07 -3.67 -8.32
C LEU A 74 -2.11 -3.48 -6.79
N ASP A 75 -3.21 -3.82 -6.15
CA ASP A 75 -3.40 -3.72 -4.70
C ASP A 75 -2.41 -4.61 -3.93
N GLU A 76 -2.19 -5.84 -4.40
CA GLU A 76 -1.20 -6.73 -3.81
C GLU A 76 0.24 -6.20 -4.00
N ALA A 77 0.55 -5.63 -5.16
CA ALA A 77 1.85 -5.01 -5.41
C ALA A 77 2.09 -3.80 -4.47
N PHE A 78 1.09 -2.93 -4.29
CA PHE A 78 1.19 -1.82 -3.32
C PHE A 78 1.29 -2.32 -1.87
N LEU A 79 0.61 -3.42 -1.52
CA LEU A 79 0.76 -4.04 -0.20
C LEU A 79 2.18 -4.59 0.01
N ALA A 80 2.78 -5.21 -1.01
CA ALA A 80 4.15 -5.69 -0.96
C ALA A 80 5.14 -4.53 -0.75
N MET A 81 4.98 -3.44 -1.51
CA MET A 81 5.77 -2.21 -1.32
C MET A 81 5.65 -1.67 0.12
N ARG A 82 4.44 -1.58 0.69
CA ARG A 82 4.26 -1.13 2.09
C ARG A 82 5.00 -2.00 3.11
N ARG A 83 4.99 -3.32 2.89
CA ARG A 83 5.67 -4.28 3.78
C ARG A 83 7.18 -4.16 3.70
N ASP A 84 7.72 -3.77 2.55
CA ASP A 84 9.15 -3.50 2.43
C ASP A 84 9.50 -2.15 3.05
N LEU A 85 8.69 -1.11 2.81
CA LEU A 85 8.88 0.22 3.40
C LEU A 85 8.90 0.24 4.93
N ILE A 86 8.14 -0.62 5.59
CA ILE A 86 8.10 -0.67 7.07
C ILE A 86 9.32 -1.38 7.68
N LYS A 87 10.08 -2.19 6.91
CA LYS A 87 11.28 -2.87 7.41
C LYS A 87 12.39 -1.87 7.75
N GLU A 88 12.44 -0.77 7.00
CA GLU A 88 13.39 0.34 7.17
C GLU A 88 12.95 1.37 8.23
N GLY A 89 11.86 1.11 8.95
CA GLY A 89 11.32 2.00 9.99
C GLY A 89 9.94 2.55 9.64
N LEU A 90 9.58 3.73 10.17
CA LEU A 90 8.30 4.38 9.86
C LEU A 90 8.45 5.24 8.60
N PRO A 91 7.90 4.81 7.45
CA PRO A 91 8.17 5.48 6.17
C PRO A 91 7.37 6.77 5.99
N LEU A 92 6.28 6.93 6.76
CA LEU A 92 5.46 8.14 6.79
C LEU A 92 5.63 8.85 8.14
N LYS A 93 5.95 10.14 8.10
CA LYS A 93 6.13 10.95 9.31
C LYS A 93 4.82 11.10 10.08
N GLU A 94 3.69 11.10 9.36
CA GLU A 94 2.32 11.24 9.85
C GLU A 94 1.89 10.05 10.71
N LEU A 95 2.52 8.87 10.56
CA LEU A 95 2.19 7.69 11.35
C LEU A 95 2.69 7.74 12.79
N LYS A 96 3.54 8.72 13.16
CA LYS A 96 4.05 8.86 14.54
C LYS A 96 2.94 9.04 15.56
N SER A 97 1.91 9.83 15.25
CA SER A 97 0.76 10.05 16.13
C SER A 97 -0.06 8.76 16.29
N VAL A 98 -0.24 7.99 15.22
CA VAL A 98 -0.92 6.69 15.23
C VAL A 98 -0.18 5.70 16.13
N VAL A 99 1.16 5.65 16.04
CA VAL A 99 1.98 4.78 16.90
C VAL A 99 1.84 5.17 18.38
N LEU A 100 1.86 6.47 18.68
CA LEU A 100 1.65 6.95 20.05
C LEU A 100 0.25 6.60 20.54
N HIS A 101 -0.78 6.87 19.74
CA HIS A 101 -2.16 6.51 20.04
C HIS A 101 -2.29 5.01 20.32
N GLN A 102 -1.81 4.14 19.43
CA GLN A 102 -1.86 2.68 19.61
C GLN A 102 -1.19 2.23 20.92
N LYS A 103 -0.02 2.78 21.26
CA LYS A 103 0.68 2.47 22.53
C LYS A 103 -0.12 2.92 23.76
N LEU A 104 -0.71 4.12 23.71
CA LEU A 104 -1.49 4.67 24.81
C LEU A 104 -2.83 3.96 24.98
N SER A 105 -3.55 3.71 23.89
CA SER A 105 -4.88 3.07 23.89
C SER A 105 -4.87 1.65 24.44
N THR A 106 -3.73 0.95 24.42
CA THR A 106 -3.59 -0.39 25.03
C THR A 106 -2.92 -0.36 26.41
N SER A 107 -2.62 0.84 26.93
CA SER A 107 -1.99 0.98 28.25
C SER A 107 -3.02 0.82 29.37
N LYS A 108 -2.57 0.42 30.56
CA LYS A 108 -3.44 0.30 31.75
C LYS A 108 -4.11 1.62 32.15
N LEU A 109 -3.48 2.77 31.84
CA LEU A 109 -4.01 4.09 32.18
C LEU A 109 -5.22 4.48 31.32
N PHE A 110 -5.25 4.03 30.05
CA PHE A 110 -6.32 4.35 29.09
C PHE A 110 -7.19 3.14 28.73
N THR A 111 -7.00 1.98 29.38
CA THR A 111 -7.82 0.79 29.17
C THR A 111 -8.52 0.41 30.47
N ALA A 112 -9.85 0.51 30.49
CA ALA A 112 -10.67 -0.09 31.54
C ALA A 112 -10.83 -1.59 31.24
N VAL A 113 -9.91 -2.42 31.71
CA VAL A 113 -10.10 -3.88 31.64
C VAL A 113 -11.12 -4.26 32.72
N ASN A 114 -12.40 -4.35 32.36
CA ASN A 114 -13.40 -4.96 33.24
C ASN A 114 -13.14 -6.47 33.25
N ARG A 115 -12.44 -6.96 34.29
CA ARG A 115 -12.07 -8.38 34.40
C ARG A 115 -13.25 -9.29 34.77
N GLY A 116 -14.43 -8.72 35.04
CA GLY A 116 -15.56 -9.43 35.64
C GLY A 116 -15.21 -9.94 37.04
N GLU A 117 -16.21 -10.17 37.87
CA GLU A 117 -15.98 -10.90 39.12
C GLU A 117 -15.60 -12.35 38.79
N LYS A 118 -14.50 -12.85 39.37
CA LYS A 118 -14.19 -14.28 39.32
C LYS A 118 -15.29 -15.00 40.10
N LYS A 119 -16.16 -15.73 39.38
CA LYS A 119 -17.06 -16.71 40.00
C LYS A 119 -16.27 -17.82 40.67
#